data_AF-A0A817LA39-F1
#
_entry.id   AF-A0A817LA39-F1
#
_cell.length_a   1.000
_cell.length_b   1.000
_cell.length_c   1.000
_cell.angle_alpha   90.00
_cell.angle_beta   90.00
_cell.angle_gamma   90.00
#
_symmetry.space_group_name_H-M   'P 1'
#
loop_
_entity.id
_entity.type
_entity.pdbx_description
1 polymer ?
#
loop_
_entity_poly.entity_id
_entity_poly.type
_entity_poly.pdbx_seq_one_letter_code
_entity_poly.pdbx_strand_id
1 'polypeptide(L)' 'MVDEVTKKTLSNIPLLKTKASPRDGEQWRQRLKEELQALIQVNL' A
#
# COMPACT_ATOMS: atom_id res chain seq x y z
N MET A 1 -5.70 -2.59 22.98
CA MET A 1 -5.73 -3.59 21.89
C MET A 1 -6.46 -2.97 20.72
N VAL A 2 -5.98 -3.16 19.48
CA VAL A 2 -6.74 -2.81 18.27
C VAL A 2 -7.92 -3.77 18.16
N ASP A 3 -9.11 -3.29 17.81
CA ASP A 3 -10.30 -4.11 17.66
C ASP A 3 -10.20 -5.04 16.44
N GLU A 4 -10.98 -6.13 16.45
CA GLU A 4 -10.90 -7.17 15.42
C GLU A 4 -11.34 -6.67 14.04
N VAL A 5 -12.25 -5.70 13.97
CA VAL A 5 -12.68 -5.11 12.69
C VAL A 5 -11.52 -4.33 12.08
N THR A 6 -10.89 -3.47 12.87
CA THR A 6 -9.71 -2.72 12.43
C THR A 6 -8.56 -3.66 12.04
N LYS A 7 -8.29 -4.72 12.81
CA LYS A 7 -7.27 -5.72 12.44
C LYS A 7 -7.56 -6.38 11.10
N LYS A 8 -8.80 -6.80 10.87
CA LYS A 8 -9.21 -7.47 9.63
C LYS A 8 -9.14 -6.54 8.42
N THR A 9 -9.54 -5.28 8.59
CA THR A 9 -9.41 -4.27 7.54
C THR A 9 -7.94 -4.03 7.19
N LEU A 10 -7.07 -3.87 8.20
CA LEU A 10 -5.64 -3.66 7.98
C LEU A 10 -4.95 -4.87 7.34
N SER A 11 -5.34 -6.10 7.71
CA SER A 11 -4.75 -7.31 7.12
C SER A 11 -5.05 -7.49 5.64
N ASN A 12 -6.09 -6.84 5.13
CA ASN A 12 -6.46 -6.88 3.72
C ASN A 12 -5.71 -5.84 2.87
N ILE A 13 -4.98 -4.91 3.49
CA ILE A 13 -4.21 -3.90 2.76
C ILE A 13 -2.89 -4.54 2.28
N PRO A 14 -2.63 -4.59 0.95
CA PRO A 14 -1.37 -5.11 0.43
C PRO A 14 -0.17 -4.30 0.94
N LEU A 15 0.89 -5.00 1.35
CA LEU A 15 2.12 -4.35 1.79
C LEU A 15 3.01 -3.97 0.60
N LEU A 16 3.56 -2.76 0.66
CA LEU A 16 4.45 -2.23 -0.37
C LEU A 16 5.91 -2.58 -0.04
N LYS A 17 6.70 -2.81 -1.08
CA LYS A 17 8.09 -3.27 -0.95
C LYS A 17 9.08 -2.19 -1.33
N THR A 18 8.72 -1.34 -2.28
CA THR A 18 9.63 -0.33 -2.81
C THR A 18 9.74 0.85 -1.86
N LYS A 19 10.93 1.10 -1.31
CA LYS A 19 11.20 2.29 -0.48
C LYS A 19 11.73 3.42 -1.35
N ALA A 20 10.82 4.19 -1.92
CA ALA A 20 11.14 5.34 -2.76
C ALA A 20 10.32 6.57 -2.36
N SER A 21 10.98 7.72 -2.37
CA SER A 21 10.41 9.06 -2.26
C SER A 21 10.13 9.63 -3.66
N PRO A 22 9.30 10.68 -3.79
CA PRO A 22 9.01 11.33 -5.07
C PRO A 22 10.23 11.82 -5.86
N ARG A 23 11.38 11.97 -5.20
CA ARG A 23 12.65 12.42 -5.80
C ARG A 23 13.48 11.28 -6.41
N ASP A 24 13.11 10.02 -6.18
CA ASP A 24 13.88 8.83 -6.59
C ASP A 24 13.56 8.34 -8.02
N GLY A 25 12.86 9.16 -8.82
CA GLY A 25 12.68 8.94 -10.27
C GLY A 25 11.97 7.63 -10.62
N GLU A 26 12.67 6.71 -11.29
CA GLU A 26 12.16 5.39 -11.68
C GLU A 26 11.62 4.59 -10.48
N GLN A 27 12.34 4.60 -9.36
CA GLN A 27 11.93 3.85 -8.17
C GLN A 27 10.64 4.41 -7.57
N TRP A 28 10.41 5.72 -7.71
CA TRP A 28 9.15 6.34 -7.32
C TRP A 28 7.99 5.86 -8.19
N ARG A 29 8.19 5.72 -9.51
CA ARG A 29 7.14 5.19 -10.40
C ARG A 29 6.73 3.77 -10.00
N GLN A 30 7.70 2.93 -9.62
CA GLN A 30 7.42 1.59 -9.10
C GLN A 30 6.64 1.64 -7.78
N ARG A 31 7.06 2.48 -6.83
CA ARG A 31 6.33 2.70 -5.57
C ARG A 31 4.89 3.18 -5.82
N LEU A 32 4.70 4.14 -6.72
CA LEU A 32 3.39 4.68 -7.05
C LEU A 32 2.46 3.60 -7.66
N LYS A 33 3.00 2.71 -8.50
CA LYS A 33 2.25 1.57 -9.02
C LYS A 33 1.77 0.63 -7.90
N GLU A 34 2.62 0.36 -6.92
CA GLU A 34 2.26 -0.44 -5.74
C GLU A 34 1.17 0.26 -4.89
N GLU A 35 1.29 1.58 -4.67
CA GLU A 35 0.26 2.37 -3.94
C GLU A 35 -1.10 2.31 -4.63
N LEU A 36 -1.15 2.55 -5.95
CA LEU A 36 -2.40 2.52 -6.71
C LEU A 36 -3.05 1.13 -6.70
N GLN A 37 -2.24 0.07 -6.80
CA GLN A 37 -2.76 -1.30 -6.73
C GLN A 37 -3.32 -1.62 -5.34
N ALA A 38 -2.65 -1.19 -4.26
CA ALA A 38 -3.14 -1.38 -2.90
C ALA A 38 -4.48 -0.67 -2.67
N LEU A 39 -4.63 0.57 -3.16
CA LEU A 39 -5.88 1.34 -3.06
C LEU A 39 -7.04 0.67 -3.83
N ILE A 40 -6.77 0.10 -5.00
CA ILE A 40 -7.79 -0.61 -5.77
C ILE A 40 -8.20 -1.90 -5.06
N GLN A 41 -7.24 -2.69 -4.59
CA GLN A 41 -7.52 -3.99 -3.95
C GLN A 41 -8.27 -3.88 -2.62
N VAL A 42 -8.08 -2.81 -1.87
CA VAL A 42 -8.82 -2.57 -0.60
C VAL A 42 -10.28 -2.20 -0.85
N ASN A 43 -10.61 -1.64 -2.03
CA ASN A 43 -11.94 -1.12 -2.37
C ASN A 43 -12.78 -2.09 -3.22
N LEU A 44 -12.24 -3.26 -3.60
CA LEU A 44 -12.92 -4.33 -4.34
C LEU A 44 -13.26 -5.49 -3.42
#